data_AF-A0A930R5G1-F1
#
_entry.id   AF-A0A930R5G1-F1
#
_cell.length_a   1.000
_cell.length_b   1.000
_cell.length_c   1.000
_cell.angle_alpha   90.00
_cell.angle_beta   90.00
_cell.angle_gamma   90.00
#
_symmetry.space_group_name_H-M   'P 1'
#
loop_
_entity.id
_entity.type
_entity.pdbx_description
1 polymer ?
#
loop_
_entity_poly.entity_id
_entity_poly.type
_entity_poly.pdbx_seq_one_letter_code
_entity_poly.pdbx_strand_id
1 'polypeptide(L)'
;MRSTFAGLNTMVRGIQNNQLSLDTTGHNITNASTEGYSRQRVDSAATNYQERPALYGDVYVGGGVDVIALNRARNIYADKQFWSETSTQNLYKTYKTNYDKAEAVFNDAKETGVLNAMQQFYSAWVNLSDYASDAASRTSV
;
A
#
# COMPACT_ATOMS: atom_id res chain seq x y z
N MET A 1 -12.16 -52.76 -2.45
CA MET A 1 -11.81 -52.73 -3.89
C MET A 1 -11.54 -51.29 -4.32
N ARG A 2 -10.54 -51.04 -5.18
CA ARG A 2 -10.33 -49.73 -5.81
C ARG A 2 -11.47 -49.49 -6.80
N SER A 3 -12.08 -48.31 -6.79
CA SER A 3 -13.10 -47.97 -7.79
C SER A 3 -12.49 -48.09 -9.18
N THR A 4 -13.19 -48.73 -10.12
CA THR A 4 -12.78 -48.82 -11.53
C THR A 4 -12.59 -47.43 -12.15
N PHE A 5 -13.28 -46.42 -11.61
CA PHE A 5 -13.17 -45.02 -12.03
C PHE A 5 -12.04 -44.25 -11.33
N ALA A 6 -11.27 -44.86 -10.42
CA ALA A 6 -10.24 -44.14 -9.67
C ALA A 6 -9.16 -43.55 -10.59
N GLY A 7 -8.72 -44.28 -11.61
CA GLY A 7 -7.76 -43.75 -12.60
C GLY A 7 -8.33 -42.61 -13.43
N LEU A 8 -9.59 -42.72 -13.86
CA LEU A 8 -10.30 -41.66 -14.58
C LEU A 8 -10.45 -40.39 -13.73
N ASN A 9 -10.79 -40.53 -12.44
CA ASN A 9 -10.88 -39.39 -11.53
C ASN A 9 -9.53 -38.68 -11.36
N THR A 10 -8.44 -39.45 -11.24
CA THR A 10 -7.08 -38.86 -11.19
C THR A 10 -6.75 -38.09 -12.47
N MET A 11 -7.10 -38.62 -13.65
CA MET A 11 -6.90 -37.94 -14.93
C MET A 11 -7.75 -36.66 -15.04
N VAL A 12 -9.04 -36.72 -14.67
CA VAL A 12 -9.95 -35.58 -14.69
C VAL A 12 -9.42 -34.44 -13.81
N ARG A 13 -9.00 -34.76 -12.58
CA ARG A 13 -8.39 -33.78 -11.67
C ARG A 13 -7.12 -33.16 -12.27
N GLY A 14 -6.28 -33.98 -12.89
CA GLY A 14 -5.09 -33.49 -13.60
C GLY A 14 -5.42 -32.52 -14.73
N ILE A 15 -6.43 -32.83 -15.55
CA ILE A 15 -6.88 -31.95 -16.64
C ILE A 15 -7.45 -30.65 -16.07
N GLN A 16 -8.30 -30.71 -15.05
CA GLN A 16 -8.90 -29.54 -14.40
C GLN A 16 -7.84 -28.60 -13.81
N ASN A 17 -6.82 -29.16 -13.13
CA ASN A 17 -5.71 -28.39 -12.58
C ASN A 17 -4.88 -27.67 -13.67
N ASN A 18 -4.62 -28.36 -14.79
CA ASN A 18 -3.92 -27.77 -15.92
C ASN A 18 -4.77 -26.71 -16.63
N GLN A 19 -6.07 -26.94 -16.78
CA GLN A 19 -6.99 -25.95 -17.34
C GLN A 19 -6.94 -24.64 -16.54
N LEU A 20 -7.06 -24.71 -15.21
CA LEU A 20 -6.96 -23.52 -14.37
C LEU A 20 -5.59 -22.82 -14.48
N SER A 21 -4.52 -23.60 -14.65
CA SER A 21 -3.17 -23.05 -14.85
C SER A 21 -3.05 -22.30 -16.18
N LEU A 22 -3.67 -22.81 -17.24
CA LEU A 22 -3.76 -22.14 -18.53
C LEU A 22 -4.63 -20.88 -18.46
N ASP A 23 -5.78 -20.95 -17.80
CA ASP A 23 -6.68 -19.80 -17.61
C ASP A 23 -5.97 -18.68 -16.83
N THR A 24 -5.24 -19.03 -15.78
CA THR A 24 -4.42 -18.09 -15.00
C THR A 24 -3.30 -17.49 -15.85
N THR A 25 -2.71 -18.28 -16.75
CA THR A 25 -1.70 -17.78 -17.69
C THR A 25 -2.31 -16.81 -18.70
N GLY A 26 -3.48 -17.11 -19.26
CA GLY A 26 -4.23 -16.20 -20.12
C GLY A 26 -4.55 -14.89 -19.39
N HIS A 27 -5.08 -14.97 -18.17
CA HIS A 27 -5.37 -13.81 -17.33
C HIS A 27 -4.13 -12.95 -17.07
N ASN A 28 -2.98 -13.57 -16.79
CA ASN A 28 -1.71 -12.87 -16.62
C ASN A 28 -1.27 -12.14 -17.89
N ILE A 29 -1.38 -12.79 -19.06
CA ILE A 29 -0.98 -12.21 -20.35
C ILE A 29 -1.87 -11.03 -20.69
N THR A 30 -3.20 -11.17 -20.55
CA THR A 30 -4.15 -10.09 -20.84
C THR A 30 -3.91 -8.86 -19.98
N ASN A 31 -3.53 -9.05 -18.71
CA ASN A 31 -3.27 -7.94 -17.78
C ASN A 31 -1.80 -7.52 -17.71
N ALA A 32 -0.93 -8.04 -18.58
CA ALA A 32 0.51 -7.80 -18.50
C ALA A 32 0.89 -6.31 -18.58
N SER A 33 0.10 -5.51 -19.31
CA SER A 33 0.30 -4.06 -19.46
C SER A 33 -0.54 -3.22 -18.49
N THR A 34 -1.31 -3.84 -17.60
CA THR A 34 -2.14 -3.11 -16.64
C THR A 34 -1.29 -2.65 -15.46
N GLU A 35 -1.21 -1.35 -15.25
CA GLU A 35 -0.48 -0.78 -14.10
C GLU A 35 -1.04 -1.30 -12.77
N GLY A 36 -0.14 -1.68 -11.85
CA GLY A 36 -0.52 -2.27 -10.57
C GLY A 36 -0.96 -3.74 -10.62
N TYR A 37 -1.01 -4.37 -11.80
CA TYR A 37 -1.27 -5.80 -11.90
C TYR A 37 -0.13 -6.63 -11.31
N SER A 38 -0.48 -7.65 -10.54
CA SER A 38 0.47 -8.59 -9.94
C SER A 38 0.15 -9.99 -10.45
N ARG A 39 1.15 -10.58 -11.11
CA ARG A 39 1.07 -11.91 -11.70
C ARG A 39 0.56 -12.94 -10.69
N GLN A 40 -0.35 -13.79 -11.11
CA GLN A 40 -0.88 -14.90 -10.34
C GLN A 40 -0.22 -16.22 -10.73
N ARG A 41 -0.04 -17.11 -9.76
CA ARG A 41 0.50 -18.46 -9.91
C ARG A 41 -0.44 -19.44 -9.22
N VAL A 42 -0.77 -20.52 -9.93
CA VAL A 42 -1.50 -21.66 -9.37
C VAL A 42 -0.51 -22.53 -8.61
N ASP A 43 -0.79 -22.79 -7.34
CA ASP A 43 -0.05 -23.74 -6.53
C ASP A 43 -0.88 -25.00 -6.34
N SER A 44 -0.38 -26.09 -6.90
CA SER A 44 -1.02 -27.40 -6.89
C SER A 44 -0.27 -28.35 -5.97
N ALA A 45 -1.00 -29.27 -5.33
CA ALA A 45 -0.37 -30.37 -4.59
C ALA A 45 -1.08 -31.69 -4.80
N ALA A 46 -0.36 -32.76 -4.46
CA ALA A 46 -0.93 -34.09 -4.41
C ALA A 46 -2.06 -34.14 -3.39
N THR A 47 -3.20 -34.68 -3.81
CA THR A 47 -4.30 -35.03 -2.90
C THR A 47 -3.92 -36.18 -1.99
N ASN A 48 -4.61 -36.31 -0.86
CA ASN A 48 -4.38 -37.37 0.10
C ASN A 48 -4.39 -38.76 -0.56
N TYR A 49 -3.45 -39.60 -0.13
CA TYR A 49 -3.38 -40.98 -0.58
C TYR A 49 -4.54 -41.80 0.00
N GLN A 50 -4.90 -42.87 -0.70
CA GLN A 50 -5.78 -43.91 -0.17
C GLN A 50 -4.93 -45.07 0.30
N GLU A 51 -5.04 -45.42 1.58
CA GLU A 51 -4.45 -46.62 2.15
C GLU A 51 -5.32 -47.84 1.83
N ARG A 52 -4.68 -48.95 1.44
CA ARG A 52 -5.37 -50.21 1.16
C ARG A 52 -4.63 -51.38 1.77
N PRO A 53 -5.33 -52.26 2.51
CA PRO A 53 -4.74 -53.48 3.03
C PRO A 53 -4.40 -54.43 1.89
N ALA A 54 -3.19 -54.98 1.89
CA ALA A 54 -2.73 -56.03 0.99
C ALA A 54 -2.16 -57.22 1.79
N LEU A 55 -1.98 -58.35 1.10
CA LEU A 55 -1.55 -59.62 1.71
C LEU A 55 -0.17 -59.53 2.41
N TYR A 56 0.65 -58.55 2.03
CA TYR A 56 1.99 -58.31 2.58
C TYR A 56 2.18 -56.84 3.03
N GLY A 57 1.18 -56.26 3.70
CA GLY A 57 1.23 -54.90 4.27
C GLY A 57 0.32 -53.89 3.59
N ASP A 58 0.42 -52.63 3.98
CA ASP A 58 -0.42 -51.55 3.43
C ASP A 58 0.16 -50.98 2.13
N VAL A 59 -0.72 -50.73 1.15
CA VAL A 59 -0.39 -50.12 -0.13
C VAL A 59 -1.02 -48.73 -0.20
N TYR A 60 -0.20 -47.73 -0.47
CA TYR A 60 -0.64 -46.35 -0.65
C TYR A 60 -0.87 -46.04 -2.14
N VAL A 61 -2.06 -45.56 -2.47
CA VAL A 61 -2.44 -45.17 -3.83
C VAL A 61 -2.69 -43.67 -3.87
N GLY A 62 -1.93 -42.94 -4.69
CA GLY A 62 -2.10 -41.49 -4.86
C GLY A 62 -3.46 -41.11 -5.45
N GLY A 63 -4.08 -40.06 -4.91
CA GLY A 63 -5.41 -39.57 -5.33
C GLY A 63 -5.41 -38.60 -6.52
N GLY A 64 -4.23 -38.23 -7.04
CA GLY A 64 -4.05 -37.20 -8.06
C GLY A 64 -3.61 -35.86 -7.49
N VAL A 65 -3.84 -34.78 -8.24
CA VAL A 65 -3.45 -33.40 -7.91
C VAL A 65 -4.69 -32.53 -7.74
N ASP A 66 -4.60 -31.52 -6.89
CA ASP A 66 -5.61 -30.48 -6.75
C ASP A 66 -4.95 -29.11 -6.54
N VAL A 67 -5.72 -28.05 -6.77
CA VAL A 67 -5.28 -26.67 -6.59
C VAL A 67 -5.44 -26.30 -5.11
N ILE A 68 -4.35 -25.95 -4.45
CA ILE A 68 -4.40 -25.48 -3.05
C ILE A 68 -4.74 -23.99 -3.02
N ALA A 69 -4.06 -23.21 -3.86
CA ALA A 69 -4.14 -21.76 -3.81
C ALA A 69 -3.77 -21.12 -5.14
N LEU A 70 -4.23 -19.89 -5.32
CA LEU A 70 -3.80 -19.00 -6.38
C LEU A 70 -3.08 -17.81 -5.73
N ASN A 71 -1.75 -17.86 -5.77
CA ASN A 71 -0.89 -16.91 -5.08
C ASN A 71 -0.41 -15.82 -6.03
N ARG A 72 -0.21 -14.62 -5.50
CA ARG A 72 0.38 -13.52 -6.26
C ARG A 72 1.90 -13.61 -6.17
N ALA A 73 2.56 -13.59 -7.31
CA ALA A 73 4.01 -13.44 -7.40
C ALA A 73 4.38 -12.00 -7.05
N ARG A 74 4.71 -11.77 -5.78
CA ARG A 74 5.20 -10.49 -5.26
C ARG A 74 6.51 -10.68 -4.52
N ASN A 75 7.34 -9.65 -4.54
CA ASN A 75 8.52 -9.60 -3.68
C ASN A 75 8.13 -8.97 -2.34
N ILE A 76 7.96 -9.82 -1.32
CA ILE A 76 7.57 -9.39 0.02
C ILE A 76 8.55 -8.38 0.65
N TYR A 77 9.83 -8.42 0.29
CA TYR A 77 10.82 -7.46 0.78
C TYR A 77 10.64 -6.10 0.12
N ALA A 78 10.38 -6.06 -1.18
CA ALA A 78 10.08 -4.82 -1.89
C ALA A 78 8.78 -4.20 -1.36
N ASP A 79 7.74 -5.00 -1.13
CA ASP A 79 6.47 -4.52 -0.56
C ASP A 79 6.68 -3.91 0.84
N LYS A 80 7.45 -4.57 1.71
CA LYS A 80 7.79 -4.05 3.04
C LYS A 80 8.57 -2.73 2.96
N GLN A 81 9.55 -2.65 2.07
CA GLN A 81 10.33 -1.43 1.89
C GLN A 81 9.44 -0.29 1.38
N PHE A 82 8.59 -0.56 0.39
CA PHE A 82 7.64 0.40 -0.14
C PHE A 82 6.72 0.95 0.96
N TRP A 83 6.15 0.09 1.81
CA TRP A 83 5.32 0.54 2.93
C TRP A 83 6.08 1.37 3.95
N SER A 84 7.32 0.99 4.28
CA SER A 84 8.19 1.75 5.19
C SER A 84 8.49 3.15 4.66
N GLU A 85 8.94 3.25 3.40
CA GLU A 85 9.26 4.54 2.79
C GLU A 85 8.02 5.41 2.62
N THR A 86 6.88 4.82 2.26
CA THR A 86 5.60 5.54 2.15
C THR A 86 5.17 6.11 3.51
N SER A 87 5.35 5.36 4.60
CA SER A 87 5.06 5.83 5.95
C SER A 87 5.95 7.03 6.32
N THR A 88 7.25 6.92 6.07
CA THR A 88 8.23 8.00 6.31
C THR A 88 7.91 9.24 5.48
N GLN A 89 7.61 9.07 4.19
CA GLN A 89 7.21 10.17 3.31
C GLN A 89 5.97 10.89 3.82
N ASN A 90 4.95 10.16 4.26
CA ASN A 90 3.70 10.75 4.79
C ASN A 90 3.92 11.49 6.11
N LEU A 91 4.80 11.01 6.97
CA LEU A 91 5.22 11.72 8.18
C LEU A 91 5.80 13.09 7.83
N TYR A 92 6.81 13.12 6.95
CA TYR A 92 7.44 14.36 6.54
C TYR A 92 6.50 15.28 5.75
N LYS A 93 5.59 14.73 4.95
CA LYS A 93 4.54 15.50 4.28
C LYS A 93 3.64 16.21 5.28
N THR A 94 3.26 15.52 6.35
CA THR A 94 2.45 16.10 7.44
C THR A 94 3.21 17.19 8.18
N TYR A 95 4.48 16.96 8.51
CA TYR A 95 5.34 17.98 9.10
C TYR A 95 5.47 19.20 8.20
N LYS A 96 5.72 19.00 6.90
CA LYS A 96 5.76 20.09 5.93
C LYS A 96 4.46 20.89 5.94
N THR A 97 3.29 20.23 5.84
CA THR A 97 2.00 20.94 5.88
C THR A 97 1.80 21.76 7.15
N ASN A 98 2.28 21.29 8.30
CA ASN A 98 2.19 22.06 9.55
C ASN A 98 3.21 23.20 9.59
N TYR A 99 4.43 23.00 9.09
CA TYR A 99 5.43 24.05 9.01
C TYR A 99 5.08 25.12 7.98
N ASP A 100 4.49 24.77 6.83
CA ASP A 100 3.99 25.72 5.84
C ASP A 100 2.94 26.68 6.47
N LYS A 101 2.11 26.17 7.40
CA LYS A 101 1.15 27.00 8.16
C LYS A 101 1.85 27.93 9.15
N ALA A 102 2.87 27.44 9.85
CA ALA A 102 3.65 28.25 10.78
C ALA A 102 4.43 29.34 10.01
N GLU A 103 5.05 28.97 8.89
CA GLU A 103 5.75 29.88 7.99
C GLU A 103 4.80 30.98 7.52
N ALA A 104 3.55 30.68 7.15
CA ALA A 104 2.60 31.71 6.74
C ALA A 104 2.36 32.81 7.81
N VAL A 105 2.45 32.48 9.10
CA VAL A 105 2.31 33.45 10.21
C VAL A 105 3.60 34.26 10.41
N PHE A 106 4.75 33.61 10.29
CA PHE A 106 6.06 34.23 10.51
C PHE A 106 6.72 34.75 9.24
N ASN A 107 6.03 34.71 8.10
CA ASN A 107 6.57 35.15 6.82
C ASN A 107 6.68 36.67 6.78
N ASP A 108 7.89 37.13 7.04
CA ASP A 108 8.22 38.54 7.13
C ASP A 108 8.69 39.15 5.80
N ALA A 109 8.93 38.31 4.79
CA ALA A 109 9.39 38.75 3.47
C ALA A 109 8.33 39.55 2.69
N LYS A 110 7.08 39.56 3.15
CA LYS A 110 5.96 40.28 2.52
C LYS A 110 5.50 41.51 3.29
N GLU A 111 6.24 41.95 4.31
CA GLU A 111 5.82 43.06 5.19
C GLU A 111 4.47 42.84 5.88
N THR A 112 4.01 41.59 5.96
CA THR A 112 2.77 41.18 6.65
C THR A 112 3.04 40.36 7.90
N GLY A 113 4.31 40.15 8.22
CA GLY A 113 4.74 39.34 9.36
C GLY A 113 4.69 40.10 10.69
N VAL A 114 5.02 39.37 11.77
CA VAL A 114 5.05 39.91 13.13
C VAL A 114 6.04 41.08 13.25
N LEU A 115 7.21 41.02 12.58
CA LEU A 115 8.17 42.13 12.64
C LEU A 115 7.59 43.41 12.06
N ASN A 116 6.92 43.34 10.91
CA ASN A 116 6.28 44.51 10.33
C ASN A 116 5.20 45.09 11.26
N ALA A 117 4.37 44.23 11.86
CA ALA A 117 3.39 44.68 12.86
C ALA A 117 4.06 45.35 14.08
N MET A 118 5.19 44.81 14.56
CA MET A 118 5.97 45.43 15.64
C MET A 118 6.60 46.75 15.19
N GLN A 119 7.12 46.84 13.97
CA GLN A 119 7.65 48.08 13.40
C GLN A 119 6.57 49.15 13.31
N GLN A 120 5.38 48.82 12.78
CA GLN A 120 4.24 49.73 12.72
C GLN A 120 3.82 50.20 14.12
N PHE A 121 3.75 49.29 15.09
CA PHE A 121 3.44 49.63 16.49
C PHE A 121 4.47 50.61 17.09
N TYR A 122 5.77 50.34 16.94
CA TYR A 122 6.82 51.23 17.42
C TYR A 122 6.79 52.59 16.72
N SER A 123 6.57 52.62 15.40
CA SER A 123 6.44 53.86 14.63
C SER A 123 5.22 54.68 15.06
N ALA A 124 4.08 54.05 15.34
CA ALA A 124 2.90 54.73 15.86
C ALA A 124 3.17 55.33 17.25
N TRP A 125 3.87 54.60 18.12
CA TRP A 125 4.27 55.07 19.45
C TRP A 125 5.21 56.28 19.41
N VAL A 126 6.18 56.28 18.49
CA VAL A 126 7.10 57.42 18.29
C VAL A 126 6.33 58.64 17.76
N ASN A 127 5.44 58.45 16.80
CA ASN A 127 4.57 59.54 16.31
C ASN A 127 3.72 60.14 17.43
N LEU A 128 3.15 59.30 18.30
CA LEU A 128 2.41 59.76 19.46
C LEU A 128 3.29 60.57 20.43
N SER A 129 4.57 60.20 20.62
CA SER A 129 5.47 60.98 21.49
C SER A 129 5.77 62.37 20.94
N ASP A 130 5.86 62.50 19.61
CA ASP A 130 6.12 63.79 18.95
C ASP A 130 4.86 64.68 18.89
N TYR A 131 3.66 64.08 18.79
CA TYR A 131 2.38 64.78 18.64
C TYR A 131 1.35 64.43 19.72
N ALA A 132 1.79 64.38 20.98
CA ALA A 132 0.98 63.88 22.11
C ALA A 132 -0.34 64.62 22.38
N SER A 133 -0.49 65.87 21.93
CA SER A 133 -1.69 66.68 22.09
C SER A 133 -2.71 66.51 20.96
N ASP A 134 -2.34 65.85 19.87
CA ASP A 134 -3.24 65.60 18.74
C ASP A 134 -4.13 64.37 19.00
N ALA A 135 -5.44 64.54 18.83
CA ALA A 135 -6.41 63.48 19.07
C ALA A 135 -6.30 62.34 18.05
N ALA A 136 -5.96 62.65 16.79
CA ALA A 136 -5.83 61.64 15.73
C ALA A 136 -4.64 60.72 15.97
N SER A 137 -3.49 61.30 16.36
CA SER A 137 -2.26 60.57 16.73
C SER A 137 -2.45 59.65 17.95
N ARG A 138 -3.39 59.95 18.84
CA ARG A 138 -3.77 59.08 19.98
C ARG A 138 -4.65 57.91 19.60
N THR A 139 -5.42 58.01 18.52
CA THR A 139 -6.30 56.93 18.02
C THR A 139 -5.62 55.98 17.03
N SER A 140 -4.47 56.38 16.46
CA SER A 140 -3.73 55.59 15.47
C SER A 140 -2.74 54.57 16.07
N VAL A 141 -2.53 54.61 17.39
CA VAL A 141 -1.73 53.63 18.15
C VAL A 141 -2.63 52.49 18.58
#